data_AF-M1RJP5-F1
#
_entry.id   AF-M1RJP5-F1
#
_cell.length_a   1.000
_cell.length_b   1.000
_cell.length_c   1.000
_cell.angle_alpha   90.00
_cell.angle_beta   90.00
_cell.angle_gamma   90.00
#
_symmetry.space_group_name_H-M   'P 1'
#
loop_
_entity.id
_entity.type
_entity.pdbx_description
1 polymer ?
#
loop_
_entity_poly.entity_id
_entity_poly.type
_entity_poly.pdbx_seq_one_letter_code
_entity_poly.pdbx_strand_id
1 'polypeptide(L)'
;MINRFPIFLIMERLEHNLKEQQKAMSVLLINQNKITYDFLNAVYDLFMDTLGLSYTLIGMIDENIDKYTKEHIFLVSSEALSMFSLSIPYLEAGVPFFIEDTYIDNLSVQEFILRLANYIERSILEETFSRDFILDSLDKLLRHLTYFQYVNEKIPRYL
;
A
#
# COMPACT_ATOMS: atom_id res chain seq x y z
N MET A 1 -29.59 -11.27 5.73
CA MET A 1 -28.72 -10.94 4.58
C MET A 1 -27.78 -9.83 5.04
N ILE A 2 -26.61 -10.19 5.54
CA ILE A 2 -25.63 -9.22 6.07
C ILE A 2 -24.81 -8.70 4.90
N ASN A 3 -24.50 -7.40 4.91
CA ASN A 3 -23.85 -6.59 3.87
C ASN A 3 -22.53 -7.16 3.31
N ARG A 4 -22.59 -8.23 2.51
CA ARG A 4 -21.43 -8.79 1.77
C ARG A 4 -21.13 -8.06 0.46
N PHE A 5 -22.13 -7.38 -0.09
CA PHE A 5 -22.01 -6.62 -1.34
C PHE A 5 -20.91 -5.53 -1.32
N PRO A 6 -20.71 -4.75 -0.25
CA PRO A 6 -19.66 -3.73 -0.24
C PRO A 6 -18.24 -4.32 -0.14
N ILE A 7 -18.02 -5.43 0.59
CA ILE A 7 -16.68 -6.05 0.70
C ILE A 7 -16.20 -6.55 -0.67
N PHE A 8 -17.07 -7.26 -1.41
CA PHE A 8 -16.74 -7.80 -2.71
C PHE A 8 -16.32 -6.71 -3.71
N LEU A 9 -17.03 -5.58 -3.73
CA LEU A 9 -16.70 -4.46 -4.62
C LEU A 9 -15.34 -3.81 -4.28
N ILE A 10 -15.06 -3.64 -3.00
CA ILE A 10 -13.78 -3.08 -2.54
C ILE A 10 -12.64 -4.04 -2.89
N MET A 11 -12.85 -5.34 -2.69
CA MET A 11 -11.89 -6.39 -3.01
C MET A 11 -11.62 -6.48 -4.52
N GLU A 12 -12.64 -6.47 -5.37
CA GLU A 12 -12.49 -6.44 -6.83
C GLU A 12 -11.71 -5.21 -7.29
N ARG A 13 -11.99 -4.04 -6.69
CA ARG A 13 -11.24 -2.81 -6.97
C ARG A 13 -9.77 -2.93 -6.55
N LEU A 14 -9.51 -3.50 -5.38
CA LEU A 14 -8.14 -3.70 -4.88
C LEU A 14 -7.36 -4.66 -5.81
N GLU A 15 -7.95 -5.76 -6.23
CA GLU A 15 -7.35 -6.70 -7.18
C GLU A 15 -7.07 -6.05 -8.55
N HIS A 16 -7.97 -5.19 -9.01
CA HIS A 16 -7.73 -4.42 -10.22
C HIS A 16 -6.51 -3.50 -10.05
N ASN A 17 -6.44 -2.77 -8.94
CA ASN A 17 -5.31 -1.90 -8.66
C ASN A 17 -3.99 -2.67 -8.52
N LEU A 18 -3.99 -3.86 -7.91
CA LEU A 18 -2.82 -4.74 -7.85
C LEU A 18 -2.31 -5.12 -9.25
N LYS A 19 -3.22 -5.44 -10.19
CA LYS A 19 -2.84 -5.71 -11.59
C LYS A 19 -2.23 -4.47 -12.25
N GLU A 20 -2.77 -3.28 -12.00
CA GLU A 20 -2.18 -2.04 -12.51
C GLU A 20 -0.82 -1.74 -11.85
N GLN A 21 -0.62 -2.05 -10.56
CA GLN A 21 0.67 -1.94 -9.88
C GLN A 21 1.71 -2.88 -10.48
N GLN A 22 1.33 -4.13 -10.79
CA GLN A 22 2.20 -5.09 -11.47
C GLN A 22 2.62 -4.60 -12.86
N LYS A 23 1.69 -4.01 -13.63
CA LYS A 23 2.01 -3.39 -14.93
C LYS A 23 2.94 -2.19 -14.76
N ALA A 24 2.64 -1.31 -13.81
CA ALA A 24 3.47 -0.16 -13.51
C ALA A 24 4.89 -0.58 -13.14
N MET A 25 5.04 -1.57 -12.25
CA MET A 25 6.32 -2.13 -11.85
C MET A 25 7.10 -2.67 -13.05
N SER A 26 6.43 -3.38 -13.96
CA SER A 26 7.06 -3.88 -15.18
C SER A 26 7.62 -2.73 -16.03
N VAL A 27 6.89 -1.62 -16.14
CA VAL A 27 7.36 -0.43 -16.85
C VAL A 27 8.56 0.22 -16.14
N LEU A 28 8.50 0.36 -14.81
CA LEU A 28 9.60 0.89 -14.00
C LEU A 28 10.89 0.07 -14.19
N LEU A 29 10.77 -1.26 -14.16
CA LEU A 29 11.88 -2.20 -14.32
C LEU A 29 12.54 -2.12 -15.71
N ILE A 30 11.74 -1.98 -16.77
CA ILE A 30 12.22 -1.99 -18.16
C ILE A 30 12.79 -0.62 -18.59
N ASN A 31 12.18 0.47 -18.12
CA ASN A 31 12.42 1.82 -18.65
C ASN A 31 13.15 2.75 -17.68
N GLN A 32 14.00 2.22 -16.79
CA GLN A 32 14.66 2.95 -15.69
C GLN A 32 15.20 4.35 -16.05
N ASN A 33 15.68 4.55 -17.29
CA ASN A 33 16.28 5.82 -17.74
C ASN A 33 15.33 6.75 -18.53
N LYS A 34 14.03 6.42 -18.66
CA LYS A 34 13.04 7.16 -19.47
C LYS A 34 11.71 7.37 -18.75
N ILE A 35 11.70 7.24 -17.43
CA ILE A 35 10.48 7.36 -16.64
C ILE A 35 10.13 8.83 -16.48
N THR A 36 8.91 9.20 -16.84
CA THR A 36 8.44 10.58 -16.69
C THR A 36 7.95 10.83 -15.28
N TYR A 37 8.04 12.09 -14.86
CA TYR A 37 7.52 12.55 -13.59
C TYR A 37 6.02 12.22 -13.40
N ASP A 38 5.21 12.47 -14.43
CA ASP A 38 3.77 12.21 -14.40
C ASP A 38 3.44 10.73 -14.20
N PHE A 39 4.26 9.84 -14.78
CA PHE A 39 4.12 8.41 -14.57
C PHE A 39 4.39 8.04 -13.12
N LEU A 40 5.45 8.58 -12.51
CA LEU A 40 5.78 8.29 -11.11
C LEU A 40 4.69 8.79 -10.14
N ASN A 41 4.06 9.93 -10.39
CA ASN A 41 2.90 10.33 -9.57
C ASN A 41 1.72 9.40 -9.77
N ALA A 42 1.41 8.99 -11.01
CA ALA A 42 0.30 8.07 -11.26
C ALA A 42 0.53 6.74 -10.54
N VAL A 43 1.78 6.28 -10.49
CA VAL A 43 2.19 5.12 -9.70
C VAL A 43 1.98 5.37 -8.20
N TYR A 44 2.42 6.52 -7.69
CA TYR A 44 2.23 6.90 -6.29
C TYR A 44 0.73 6.99 -5.90
N ASP A 45 -0.10 7.65 -6.70
CA ASP A 45 -1.54 7.79 -6.48
C ASP A 45 -2.23 6.43 -6.50
N LEU A 46 -1.82 5.54 -7.41
CA LEU A 46 -2.30 4.16 -7.45
C LEU A 46 -1.96 3.42 -6.15
N PHE A 47 -0.78 3.65 -5.56
CA PHE A 47 -0.44 3.08 -4.25
C PHE A 47 -1.29 3.64 -3.11
N MET A 48 -1.52 4.95 -3.09
CA MET A 48 -2.39 5.59 -2.10
C MET A 48 -3.81 5.04 -2.13
N ASP A 49 -4.40 4.88 -3.33
CA ASP A 49 -5.73 4.28 -3.50
C ASP A 49 -5.76 2.84 -2.99
N THR A 50 -4.78 2.02 -3.39
CA THR A 50 -4.65 0.62 -2.96
C THR A 50 -4.53 0.47 -1.44
N LEU A 51 -3.69 1.28 -0.78
CA LEU A 51 -3.56 1.25 0.68
C LEU A 51 -4.85 1.68 1.39
N GLY A 52 -5.57 2.66 0.86
CA GLY A 52 -6.88 3.06 1.38
C GLY A 52 -7.92 1.94 1.29
N LEU A 53 -7.91 1.19 0.19
CA LEU A 53 -8.77 0.01 0.01
C LEU A 53 -8.38 -1.11 0.98
N SER A 54 -7.09 -1.41 1.14
CA SER A 54 -6.59 -2.37 2.14
C SER A 54 -7.00 -1.98 3.56
N TYR A 55 -6.82 -0.72 3.96
CA TYR A 55 -7.27 -0.21 5.25
C TYR A 55 -8.77 -0.45 5.45
N THR A 56 -9.57 -0.14 4.43
CA THR A 56 -11.02 -0.33 4.47
C THR A 56 -11.39 -1.81 4.64
N LEU A 57 -10.80 -2.71 3.84
CA LEU A 57 -11.07 -4.15 3.94
C LEU A 57 -10.69 -4.73 5.30
N ILE A 58 -9.50 -4.39 5.81
CA ILE A 58 -9.06 -4.83 7.14
C ILE A 58 -10.02 -4.33 8.22
N GLY A 59 -10.51 -3.08 8.10
CA GLY A 59 -11.48 -2.50 9.02
C GLY A 59 -12.83 -3.21 9.01
N MET A 60 -13.19 -3.83 7.89
CA MET A 60 -14.42 -4.62 7.74
C MET A 60 -14.29 -6.07 8.23
N ILE A 61 -13.10 -6.53 8.62
CA ILE A 61 -12.93 -7.84 9.23
C ILE A 61 -13.55 -7.82 10.63
N ASP A 62 -14.62 -8.58 10.80
CA ASP A 62 -15.31 -8.83 12.06
C ASP A 62 -15.43 -10.35 12.33
N GLU A 63 -16.08 -10.73 13.42
CA GLU A 63 -16.27 -12.14 13.78
C GLU A 63 -17.18 -12.93 12.83
N ASN A 64 -17.95 -12.25 11.97
CA ASN A 64 -18.94 -12.86 11.07
C ASN A 64 -18.42 -13.09 9.66
N ILE A 65 -17.23 -12.58 9.34
CA ILE A 65 -16.60 -12.81 8.04
C ILE A 65 -16.16 -14.28 7.93
N ASP A 66 -16.41 -14.90 6.78
CA ASP A 66 -15.92 -16.27 6.58
C ASP A 66 -14.40 -16.30 6.44
N LYS A 67 -13.82 -17.44 6.85
CA LYS A 67 -12.37 -17.66 6.86
C LYS A 67 -11.72 -17.38 5.50
N TYR A 68 -12.34 -17.85 4.42
CA TYR A 68 -11.80 -17.66 3.07
C TYR A 68 -11.72 -16.19 2.67
N THR A 69 -12.79 -15.43 2.92
CA THR A 69 -12.81 -13.99 2.64
C THR A 69 -11.78 -13.24 3.48
N LYS A 70 -11.63 -13.60 4.76
CA LYS A 70 -10.60 -13.03 5.64
C LYS A 70 -9.17 -13.29 5.11
N GLU A 71 -8.87 -14.54 4.77
CA GLU A 71 -7.57 -14.94 4.22
C GLU A 71 -7.28 -14.18 2.93
N HIS A 72 -8.27 -14.06 2.05
CA HIS A 72 -8.14 -13.34 0.79
C HIS A 72 -7.85 -11.85 1.02
N ILE A 73 -8.56 -11.19 1.93
CA ILE A 73 -8.32 -9.78 2.31
C ILE A 73 -6.88 -9.58 2.78
N PHE A 74 -6.37 -10.47 3.64
CA PHE A 74 -4.99 -10.39 4.11
C PHE A 74 -3.99 -10.57 2.99
N LEU A 75 -4.19 -11.54 2.11
CA LEU A 75 -3.30 -11.81 0.99
C LEU A 75 -3.20 -10.63 0.03
N VAL A 76 -4.34 -10.06 -0.38
CA VAL A 76 -4.33 -8.90 -1.28
C VAL A 76 -3.76 -7.64 -0.60
N SER A 77 -3.94 -7.50 0.72
CA SER A 77 -3.40 -6.36 1.47
C SER A 77 -1.89 -6.46 1.69
N SER A 78 -1.36 -7.66 1.97
CA SER A 78 0.09 -7.87 2.08
C SER A 78 0.79 -7.75 0.72
N GLU A 79 0.15 -8.22 -0.37
CA GLU A 79 0.66 -8.04 -1.72
C GLU A 79 0.76 -6.55 -2.10
N ALA A 80 -0.27 -5.76 -1.79
CA ALA A 80 -0.29 -4.32 -2.04
C ALA A 80 0.89 -3.58 -1.38
N LEU A 81 1.13 -3.87 -0.09
CA LEU A 81 2.24 -3.32 0.66
C LEU A 81 3.59 -3.76 0.08
N SER A 82 3.73 -5.04 -0.27
CA SER A 82 4.95 -5.59 -0.85
C SER A 82 5.29 -4.95 -2.20
N MET A 83 4.29 -4.78 -3.07
CA MET A 83 4.43 -4.10 -4.34
C MET A 83 4.85 -2.64 -4.17
N PHE A 84 4.30 -1.95 -3.17
CA PHE A 84 4.71 -0.58 -2.86
C PHE A 84 6.18 -0.54 -2.40
N SER A 85 6.59 -1.42 -1.50
CA SER A 85 7.97 -1.50 -1.05
C SER A 85 8.99 -1.70 -2.18
N LEU A 86 8.60 -2.41 -3.26
CA LEU A 86 9.43 -2.60 -4.45
C LEU A 86 9.50 -1.36 -5.34
N SER A 87 8.49 -0.48 -5.27
CA SER A 87 8.42 0.73 -6.10
C SER A 87 9.18 1.92 -5.53
N ILE A 88 9.40 1.94 -4.21
CA ILE A 88 10.03 3.07 -3.48
C ILE A 88 11.34 3.53 -4.13
N PRO A 89 12.32 2.65 -4.46
CA PRO A 89 13.57 3.11 -5.04
C PRO A 89 13.40 3.83 -6.40
N TYR A 90 12.39 3.44 -7.18
CA TYR A 90 12.08 4.09 -8.46
C TYR A 90 11.38 5.43 -8.27
N LEU A 91 10.50 5.50 -7.27
CA LEU A 91 9.86 6.74 -6.88
C LEU A 91 10.92 7.74 -6.42
N GLU A 92 11.83 7.36 -5.51
CA GLU A 92 12.94 8.21 -5.05
C GLU A 92 13.87 8.67 -6.16
N ALA A 93 14.21 7.79 -7.10
CA ALA A 93 15.16 8.10 -8.17
C ALA A 93 14.62 9.14 -9.17
N GLY A 94 13.31 9.15 -9.43
CA GLY A 94 12.70 10.07 -10.40
C GLY A 94 11.94 11.24 -9.77
N VAL A 95 11.59 11.12 -8.49
CA VAL A 95 10.99 12.18 -7.67
C VAL A 95 11.60 12.06 -6.26
N PRO A 96 12.40 13.02 -5.79
CA PRO A 96 12.91 12.97 -4.42
C PRO A 96 11.74 13.19 -3.44
N PHE A 97 11.07 12.10 -3.08
CA PHE A 97 10.01 12.07 -2.08
C PHE A 97 10.60 11.98 -0.66
N PHE A 98 11.90 11.66 -0.53
CA PHE A 98 12.61 11.48 0.75
C PHE A 98 12.02 10.38 1.65
N ILE A 99 11.34 9.40 1.05
CA ILE A 99 10.73 8.24 1.71
C ILE A 99 11.81 7.34 2.31
N GLU A 100 12.96 7.21 1.66
CA GLU A 100 14.07 6.39 2.15
C GLU A 100 14.72 6.95 3.43
N ASP A 101 14.77 8.28 3.57
CA ASP A 101 15.39 8.97 4.73
C ASP A 101 14.41 9.27 5.87
N THR A 102 13.15 8.82 5.74
CA THR A 102 12.12 9.05 6.75
C THR A 102 11.78 7.80 7.53
N TYR A 103 11.34 8.04 8.77
CA TYR A 103 11.19 6.99 9.76
C TYR A 103 9.78 6.99 10.36
N ILE A 104 9.20 5.79 10.47
CA ILE A 104 7.97 5.51 11.22
C ILE A 104 8.36 4.56 12.35
N ASP A 105 8.09 4.94 13.60
CA ASP A 105 8.42 4.13 14.78
C ASP A 105 9.90 3.66 14.82
N ASN A 106 10.82 4.53 14.38
CA ASN A 106 12.27 4.29 14.25
C ASN A 106 12.69 3.30 13.14
N LEU A 107 11.81 2.96 12.23
CA LEU A 107 12.09 2.13 11.05
C LEU A 107 12.03 2.99 9.80
N SER A 108 12.88 2.73 8.80
CA SER A 108 12.69 3.38 7.50
C SER A 108 11.31 3.03 6.96
N VAL A 109 10.71 3.90 6.13
CA VAL A 109 9.37 3.63 5.59
C VAL A 109 9.33 2.27 4.87
N GLN A 110 10.38 1.93 4.10
CA GLN A 110 10.49 0.64 3.44
C GLN A 110 10.51 -0.53 4.43
N GLU A 111 11.31 -0.44 5.50
CA GLU A 111 11.37 -1.48 6.53
C GLU A 111 10.03 -1.60 7.27
N PHE A 112 9.39 -0.47 7.59
CA PHE A 112 8.06 -0.44 8.21
C PHE A 112 7.02 -1.17 7.36
N ILE A 113 6.96 -0.88 6.05
CA ILE A 113 6.05 -1.51 5.10
C ILE A 113 6.29 -3.02 5.05
N LEU A 114 7.55 -3.47 4.91
CA LEU A 114 7.88 -4.88 4.85
C LEU A 114 7.48 -5.62 6.14
N ARG A 115 7.73 -5.02 7.31
CA ARG A 115 7.33 -5.61 8.59
C ARG A 115 5.80 -5.70 8.71
N LEU A 116 5.07 -4.68 8.27
CA LEU A 116 3.61 -4.69 8.27
C LEU A 116 3.05 -5.74 7.30
N ALA A 117 3.58 -5.82 6.09
CA ALA A 117 3.19 -6.83 5.09
C ALA A 117 3.39 -8.25 5.65
N ASN A 118 4.56 -8.52 6.25
CA ASN A 118 4.88 -9.79 6.88
C ASN A 118 3.94 -10.12 8.06
N TYR A 119 3.57 -9.11 8.86
CA TYR A 119 2.61 -9.31 9.95
C TYR A 119 1.22 -9.69 9.43
N ILE A 120 0.73 -9.01 8.39
CA ILE A 120 -0.56 -9.30 7.75
C ILE A 120 -0.54 -10.70 7.12
N GLU A 121 0.53 -11.06 6.40
CA GLU A 121 0.66 -12.38 5.79
C GLU A 121 0.66 -13.49 6.84
N ARG A 122 1.40 -13.32 7.94
CA ARG A 122 1.38 -14.29 9.05
C ARG A 122 0.01 -14.42 9.70
N SER A 123 -0.78 -13.34 9.72
CA SER A 123 -2.15 -13.34 10.26
C SER A 123 -3.12 -14.25 9.49
N ILE A 124 -2.75 -14.70 8.27
CA ILE A 124 -3.48 -15.73 7.51
C ILE A 124 -3.41 -17.09 8.23
N LEU A 125 -2.25 -17.42 8.78
CA LEU A 125 -1.98 -18.72 9.40
C LEU A 125 -2.33 -18.74 10.90
N GLU A 126 -2.34 -17.57 11.54
CA GLU A 126 -2.58 -17.43 12.98
C GLU A 126 -4.09 -17.37 13.29
N GLU A 127 -4.53 -18.11 14.32
CA GLU A 127 -5.93 -18.08 14.78
C GLU A 127 -6.32 -16.71 15.35
N THR A 128 -5.33 -15.99 15.90
CA THR A 128 -5.49 -14.67 16.51
C THR A 128 -4.55 -13.67 15.87
N PHE A 129 -5.08 -12.50 15.51
CA PHE A 129 -4.30 -11.36 15.01
C PHE A 129 -4.85 -10.07 15.63
N SER A 130 -4.03 -9.02 15.69
CA SER A 130 -4.50 -7.71 16.14
C SER A 130 -4.93 -6.86 14.95
N ARG A 131 -6.25 -6.80 14.72
CA ARG A 131 -6.83 -5.90 13.70
C ARG A 131 -6.46 -4.45 13.96
N ASP A 132 -6.54 -4.02 15.22
CA ASP A 132 -6.27 -2.63 15.60
C ASP A 132 -4.81 -2.25 15.37
N PHE A 133 -3.86 -3.18 15.58
CA PHE A 133 -2.46 -2.96 15.24
C PHE A 133 -2.26 -2.76 13.73
N ILE A 134 -2.91 -3.57 12.88
CA ILE A 134 -2.82 -3.43 11.42
C ILE A 134 -3.39 -2.07 11.01
N LEU A 135 -4.56 -1.70 11.53
CA LEU A 135 -5.21 -0.43 11.20
C LEU A 135 -4.39 0.78 11.66
N ASP A 136 -3.85 0.78 12.88
CA ASP A 136 -2.97 1.85 13.38
C ASP A 136 -1.71 1.98 12.50
N SER A 137 -1.12 0.84 12.12
CA SER A 137 0.07 0.82 11.27
C SER A 137 -0.20 1.35 9.86
N LEU A 138 -1.34 0.97 9.27
CA LEU A 138 -1.78 1.50 7.97
C LEU A 138 -2.10 2.99 8.04
N ASP A 139 -2.76 3.47 9.11
CA ASP A 139 -3.06 4.89 9.30
C ASP A 139 -1.76 5.71 9.43
N LYS A 140 -0.78 5.24 10.22
CA LYS A 140 0.54 5.87 10.32
C LYS A 140 1.23 5.98 8.96
N LEU A 141 1.20 4.91 8.17
CA LEU A 141 1.76 4.89 6.83
C LEU A 141 1.05 5.89 5.92
N LEU A 142 -0.29 5.83 5.84
CA LEU A 142 -1.10 6.72 5.01
C LEU A 142 -0.87 8.20 5.35
N ARG A 143 -0.75 8.54 6.64
CA ARG A 143 -0.45 9.92 7.07
C ARG A 143 0.93 10.38 6.64
N HIS A 144 1.94 9.52 6.76
CA HIS A 144 3.29 9.84 6.29
C HIS A 144 3.31 10.06 4.78
N LEU A 145 2.69 9.16 4.03
CA LEU A 145 2.59 9.28 2.58
C LEU A 145 1.84 10.56 2.18
N THR A 146 0.68 10.83 2.76
CA THR A 146 -0.07 12.08 2.51
C THR A 146 0.78 13.33 2.78
N TYR A 147 1.59 13.32 3.84
CA TYR A 147 2.51 14.42 4.12
C TYR A 147 3.57 14.57 3.02
N PHE A 148 4.16 13.48 2.52
CA PHE A 148 5.10 13.54 1.40
C PHE A 148 4.47 14.04 0.11
N GLN A 149 3.24 13.61 -0.20
CA GLN A 149 2.49 14.13 -1.34
C GLN A 149 2.32 15.65 -1.23
N TYR A 150 1.88 16.13 -0.07
CA TYR A 150 1.75 17.57 0.20
C TYR A 150 3.07 18.33 0.07
N VAL A 151 4.17 17.79 0.59
CA VAL A 151 5.50 18.41 0.48
C VAL A 151 5.95 18.45 -0.99
N ASN A 152 5.79 17.35 -1.72
CA ASN A 152 6.15 17.24 -3.14
C ASN A 152 5.33 18.20 -4.03
N GLU A 153 4.08 18.50 -3.67
CA GLU A 153 3.26 19.51 -4.36
C GLU A 153 3.70 20.95 -4.08
N LYS A 154 4.28 21.20 -2.90
CA LYS A 154 4.66 22.55 -2.45
C LYS A 154 6.10 22.93 -2.69
N ILE A 155 7.00 21.97 -2.88
CA ILE A 155 8.37 22.25 -3.27
C ILE A 155 8.38 22.58 -4.78
N PRO A 156 8.78 23.80 -5.18
CA PRO A 156 8.90 24.12 -6.58
C PRO A 156 9.94 23.21 -7.22
N ARG A 157 9.51 22.46 -8.22
CA ARG A 157 10.35 21.53 -8.98
C ARG A 157 11.24 22.35 -9.92
N TYR A 158 12.31 22.90 -9.37
CA TYR A 158 13.41 23.42 -10.17
C TYR A 158 14.30 22.23 -10.54
N LEU A 159 14.02 21.64 -11.71
CA LEU A 159 15.02 20.96 -12.52
C LEU A 159 15.44 21.93 -13.63
#